data_AF-A0A2T3N010-F1
#
_entry.id   AF-A0A2T3N010-F1
#
_cell.length_a   1.000
_cell.length_b   1.000
_cell.length_c   1.000
_cell.angle_alpha   90.00
_cell.angle_beta   90.00
_cell.angle_gamma   90.00
#
_symmetry.space_group_name_H-M   'P 1'
#
loop_
_entity.id
_entity.type
_entity.pdbx_description
1 polymer ?
#
loop_
_entity_poly.entity_id
_entity_poly.type
_entity_poly.pdbx_seq_one_letter_code
_entity_poly.pdbx_strand_id
1 'polypeptide(L)'
;MEFTDNEYAKMRLELAADAAKAVLRHIVMYERRCKGMSETAIRLLGEYCDVRGCTVKRWTEFGIPEKHVQNVLDFMAVYPCVWSRHQLAPTEREAEIWLKRLYGECVVKGRAFDYAA
;
A
#
# COMPACT_ATOMS: atom_id res chain seq x y z
N MET A 1 26.07 -6.12 -3.70
CA MET A 1 24.87 -6.57 -4.42
C MET A 1 24.12 -5.33 -4.83
N GLU A 2 23.90 -5.16 -6.12
CA GLU A 2 23.12 -4.07 -6.68
C GLU A 2 21.82 -4.66 -7.20
N PHE A 3 20.70 -4.03 -6.86
CA PHE A 3 19.37 -4.40 -7.36
C PHE A 3 19.06 -3.58 -8.61
N THR A 4 18.19 -4.10 -9.46
CA THR A 4 17.75 -3.44 -10.69
C THR A 4 16.69 -2.36 -10.40
N ASP A 5 16.58 -1.38 -11.30
CA ASP A 5 15.55 -0.33 -11.21
C ASP A 5 14.13 -0.91 -11.13
N ASN A 6 13.88 -2.04 -11.79
CA ASN A 6 12.59 -2.73 -11.73
C ASN A 6 12.30 -3.30 -10.34
N GLU A 7 13.30 -3.91 -9.69
CA GLU A 7 13.16 -4.41 -8.31
C GLU A 7 12.90 -3.26 -7.32
N TYR A 8 13.59 -2.13 -7.50
CA TYR A 8 13.31 -0.92 -6.72
C TYR A 8 11.90 -0.37 -6.97
N ALA A 9 11.43 -0.35 -8.21
CA ALA A 9 10.09 0.10 -8.55
C ALA A 9 9.02 -0.80 -7.90
N LYS A 10 9.16 -2.12 -8.04
CA LYS A 10 8.24 -3.10 -7.47
C LYS A 10 8.21 -3.05 -5.95
N MET A 11 9.38 -2.97 -5.30
CA MET A 11 9.46 -2.86 -3.84
C MET A 11 8.80 -1.58 -3.31
N ARG A 12 9.04 -0.43 -3.97
CA ARG A 12 8.36 0.81 -3.58
C ARG A 12 6.85 0.69 -3.72
N LEU A 13 6.36 0.02 -4.77
CA LEU A 13 4.93 -0.20 -4.98
C LEU A 13 4.33 -1.11 -3.91
N GLU A 14 5.02 -2.19 -3.53
CA GLU A 14 4.61 -3.09 -2.43
C GLU A 14 4.55 -2.34 -1.09
N LEU A 15 5.60 -1.58 -0.76
CA LEU A 15 5.65 -0.78 0.47
C LEU A 15 4.55 0.28 0.50
N ALA A 16 4.26 0.93 -0.64
CA ALA A 16 3.20 1.90 -0.75
C ALA A 16 1.81 1.24 -0.61
N ALA A 17 1.62 0.05 -1.17
CA ALA A 17 0.39 -0.73 -1.03
C ALA A 17 0.13 -1.13 0.44
N ASP A 18 1.17 -1.53 1.16
CA ASP A 18 1.07 -1.87 2.59
C ASP A 18 0.74 -0.65 3.45
N ALA A 19 1.37 0.48 3.18
CA ALA A 19 1.03 1.73 3.84
C ALA A 19 -0.39 2.19 3.54
N ALA A 20 -0.81 2.12 2.27
CA ALA A 20 -2.17 2.44 1.84
C ALA A 20 -3.19 1.51 2.53
N LYS A 21 -2.88 0.22 2.68
CA LYS A 21 -3.71 -0.73 3.44
C LYS A 21 -3.85 -0.32 4.90
N ALA A 22 -2.76 0.10 5.54
CA ALA A 22 -2.78 0.58 6.92
C ALA A 22 -3.64 1.84 7.08
N VAL A 23 -3.52 2.80 6.15
CA VAL A 23 -4.36 4.01 6.12
C VAL A 23 -5.82 3.66 5.93
N LEU A 24 -6.14 2.75 5.00
CA LEU A 24 -7.51 2.32 4.75
C LEU A 24 -8.15 1.69 6.00
N ARG A 25 -7.40 0.87 6.75
CA ARG A 25 -7.84 0.35 8.06
C ARG A 25 -8.16 1.48 9.03
N HIS A 26 -7.30 2.50 9.09
CA HIS A 26 -7.52 3.63 9.98
C HIS A 26 -8.74 4.46 9.59
N ILE A 27 -8.97 4.70 8.29
CA ILE A 27 -10.18 5.35 7.79
C ILE A 27 -11.42 4.60 8.24
N VAL A 28 -11.45 3.26 8.05
CA VAL A 28 -12.59 2.42 8.47
C VAL A 28 -12.81 2.48 9.98
N MET A 29 -11.73 2.46 10.78
CA MET A 29 -11.83 2.59 12.25
C MET A 29 -12.35 3.96 12.69
N TYR A 30 -11.86 5.03 12.06
CA TYR A 30 -12.28 6.40 12.34
C TYR A 30 -13.76 6.61 11.98
N GLU A 31 -14.17 6.20 10.78
CA GLU A 31 -15.56 6.26 10.33
C GLU A 31 -16.52 5.48 11.24
N ARG A 32 -16.10 4.32 11.78
CA ARG A 32 -16.89 3.56 12.77
C ARG A 32 -17.07 4.31 14.09
N ARG A 33 -16.07 5.08 14.53
CA ARG A 33 -16.13 5.88 15.76
C ARG A 33 -16.99 7.13 15.59
N CYS A 34 -16.93 7.77 14.43
CA CYS A 34 -17.74 8.93 14.08
C CYS A 34 -19.12 8.47 13.58
N LYS A 35 -20.03 8.13 14.50
CA LYS A 35 -21.43 7.80 14.18
C LYS A 35 -22.03 8.91 13.30
N GLY A 36 -22.31 8.61 12.02
CA GLY A 36 -22.88 9.54 11.05
C GLY A 36 -22.01 9.84 9.81
N MET A 37 -20.72 9.48 9.83
CA MET A 37 -19.82 9.59 8.66
C MET A 37 -19.53 8.25 7.95
N SER A 38 -20.05 7.15 8.50
CA SER A 38 -19.73 5.81 8.02
C SER A 38 -20.05 5.65 6.54
N GLU A 39 -19.04 5.21 5.77
CA GLU A 39 -19.09 4.86 4.35
C GLU A 39 -18.79 5.98 3.35
N THR A 40 -18.48 7.20 3.76
CA THR A 40 -18.19 8.27 2.80
C THR A 40 -16.85 8.07 2.08
N ALA A 41 -15.78 7.84 2.83
CA ALA A 41 -14.44 7.67 2.26
C ALA A 41 -14.32 6.34 1.49
N ILE A 42 -14.92 5.26 2.02
CA ILE A 42 -14.94 3.95 1.37
C ILE A 42 -15.71 4.00 0.05
N ARG A 43 -16.85 4.71 0.00
CA ARG A 43 -17.61 4.89 -1.23
C ARG A 43 -16.85 5.76 -2.23
N LEU A 44 -16.33 6.91 -1.80
CA LEU A 44 -15.57 7.82 -2.67
C LEU A 44 -14.31 7.15 -3.24
N LEU A 45 -13.60 6.36 -2.43
CA LEU A 45 -12.46 5.58 -2.91
C LEU A 45 -12.91 4.49 -3.89
N GLY A 46 -14.07 3.87 -3.65
CA GLY A 46 -14.68 2.94 -4.60
C GLY A 46 -14.97 3.60 -5.95
N GLU A 47 -15.58 4.79 -5.94
CA GLU A 47 -15.85 5.58 -7.15
C GLU A 47 -14.55 5.98 -7.86
N TYR A 48 -13.53 6.40 -7.11
CA TYR A 48 -12.23 6.78 -7.67
C TYR A 48 -11.48 5.59 -8.30
N CYS A 49 -11.67 4.38 -7.75
CA CYS A 49 -11.05 3.15 -8.25
C CYS A 49 -11.94 2.33 -9.19
N ASP A 50 -13.13 2.82 -9.55
CA ASP A 50 -14.17 2.10 -10.31
C ASP A 50 -14.50 0.71 -9.74
N VAL A 51 -14.69 0.64 -8.42
CA VAL A 51 -15.06 -0.58 -7.70
C VAL A 51 -16.12 -0.31 -6.64
N ARG A 52 -16.86 -1.35 -6.24
CA ARG A 52 -17.83 -1.24 -5.16
C ARG A 52 -17.13 -1.02 -3.82
N GLY A 53 -17.75 -0.25 -2.92
CA GLY A 53 -17.23 -0.02 -1.57
C GLY A 53 -17.03 -1.31 -0.75
N CYS A 54 -17.79 -2.37 -1.01
CA CYS A 54 -17.55 -3.69 -0.40
C CYS A 54 -16.23 -4.32 -0.85
N THR A 55 -15.79 -4.09 -2.09
CA THR A 55 -14.47 -4.48 -2.59
C THR A 55 -13.37 -3.72 -1.87
N VAL A 56 -13.55 -2.40 -1.70
CA VAL A 56 -12.60 -1.56 -0.94
C VAL A 56 -12.48 -2.03 0.51
N LYS A 57 -13.59 -2.34 1.18
CA LYS A 57 -13.57 -2.92 2.55
C LYS A 57 -12.71 -4.18 2.62
N ARG A 58 -12.80 -5.07 1.61
CA ARG A 58 -11.97 -6.29 1.56
C ARG A 58 -10.48 -6.01 1.43
N TRP A 59 -10.06 -4.89 0.83
CA TRP A 59 -8.63 -4.53 0.76
C TRP A 59 -7.99 -4.33 2.13
N THR A 60 -8.78 -3.95 3.14
CA THR A 60 -8.28 -3.86 4.54
C THR A 60 -7.76 -5.21 5.06
N GLU A 61 -8.31 -6.32 4.58
CA GLU A 61 -7.93 -7.67 4.99
C GLU A 61 -6.91 -8.26 4.02
N PHE A 62 -7.26 -8.27 2.73
CA PHE A 62 -6.54 -9.03 1.69
C PHE A 62 -5.44 -8.22 0.97
N GLY A 63 -5.36 -6.91 1.19
CA GLY A 63 -4.44 -6.02 0.48
C GLY A 63 -5.08 -5.36 -0.74
N ILE A 64 -4.41 -4.31 -1.22
CA ILE A 64 -4.84 -3.51 -2.37
C ILE A 64 -4.25 -4.15 -3.63
N PRO A 65 -5.05 -4.49 -4.65
CA PRO A 65 -4.52 -4.97 -5.91
C PRO A 65 -3.60 -3.94 -6.55
N GLU A 66 -2.48 -4.39 -7.11
CA GLU A 66 -1.42 -3.54 -7.69
C GLU A 66 -1.97 -2.44 -8.62
N LYS A 67 -2.88 -2.82 -9.53
CA LYS A 67 -3.55 -1.91 -10.47
C LYS A 67 -4.32 -0.74 -9.83
N HIS A 68 -4.63 -0.83 -8.54
CA HIS A 68 -5.34 0.21 -7.80
C HIS A 68 -4.44 0.97 -6.82
N VAL A 69 -3.20 0.55 -6.59
CA VAL A 69 -2.32 1.16 -5.59
C VAL A 69 -2.13 2.64 -5.89
N GLN A 70 -1.79 3.02 -7.12
CA GLN A 70 -1.60 4.43 -7.47
C GLN A 70 -2.87 5.27 -7.24
N ASN A 71 -4.03 4.79 -7.68
CA ASN A 71 -5.30 5.49 -7.47
C ASN A 71 -5.61 5.68 -5.97
N VAL A 72 -5.30 4.67 -5.15
CA VAL A 72 -5.50 4.76 -3.70
C VAL A 72 -4.55 5.79 -3.09
N LEU A 73 -3.28 5.82 -3.53
CA LEU A 73 -2.30 6.82 -3.07
C LEU A 73 -2.74 8.25 -3.45
N ASP A 74 -3.19 8.44 -4.69
CA ASP A 74 -3.67 9.74 -5.17
C ASP A 74 -4.90 10.21 -4.38
N PHE A 75 -5.83 9.29 -4.10
CA PHE A 75 -6.98 9.58 -3.23
C PHE A 75 -6.54 9.95 -1.81
N MET A 76 -5.54 9.26 -1.24
CA MET A 76 -5.05 9.55 0.11
C MET A 76 -4.29 10.87 0.20
N ALA A 77 -3.63 11.31 -0.87
CA ALA A 77 -2.93 12.59 -0.92
C ALA A 77 -3.89 13.79 -0.82
N VAL A 78 -5.15 13.63 -1.25
CA VAL A 78 -6.18 14.68 -1.18
C VAL A 78 -7.14 14.51 0.01
N TYR A 79 -7.09 13.36 0.70
CA TYR A 79 -7.97 13.10 1.83
C TYR A 79 -7.51 13.89 3.07
N PRO A 80 -8.44 14.52 3.83
CA PRO A 80 -8.11 15.41 4.96
C PRO A 80 -7.67 14.61 6.20
N CYS A 81 -6.60 13.83 6.09
CA CYS A 81 -5.98 13.11 7.19
C CYS A 81 -4.46 13.21 7.05
N VAL A 82 -3.79 13.74 8.09
CA VAL A 82 -2.35 13.99 8.06
C VAL A 82 -1.62 12.66 8.24
N TRP A 83 -1.17 12.08 7.13
CA TRP A 83 -0.30 10.91 7.11
C TRP A 83 1.12 11.31 6.78
N SER A 84 2.09 10.55 7.29
CA SER A 84 3.49 10.83 7.01
C SER A 84 3.76 10.55 5.53
N ARG A 85 4.23 11.56 4.78
CA ARG A 85 4.46 11.49 3.32
C ARG A 85 5.34 10.30 2.89
N HIS A 86 6.32 9.91 3.71
CA HIS A 86 7.21 8.77 3.43
C HIS A 86 6.52 7.41 3.54
N GLN A 87 5.44 7.30 4.31
CA GLN A 87 4.66 6.06 4.37
C GLN A 87 3.93 5.83 3.03
N LEU A 88 3.40 6.87 2.41
CA LEU A 88 2.65 6.78 1.15
C LEU A 88 3.55 6.86 -0.10
N ALA A 89 4.77 7.38 0.03
CA ALA A 89 5.75 7.48 -1.05
C ALA A 89 7.12 6.98 -0.57
N PRO A 90 7.35 5.65 -0.54
CA PRO A 90 8.60 5.07 -0.08
C PRO A 90 9.79 5.55 -0.91
N THR A 91 10.86 5.90 -0.21
CA THR A 91 12.13 6.30 -0.80
C THR A 91 12.89 5.10 -1.35
N GLU A 92 13.86 5.36 -2.22
CA GLU A 92 14.77 4.34 -2.72
C GLU A 92 15.55 3.67 -1.58
N ARG A 93 15.93 4.44 -0.54
CA ARG A 93 16.62 3.92 0.63
C ARG A 93 15.77 2.93 1.43
N GLU A 94 14.48 3.21 1.60
CA GLU A 94 13.55 2.29 2.25
C GLU A 94 13.40 1.01 1.44
N ALA A 95 13.22 1.12 0.12
CA ALA A 95 13.17 -0.04 -0.76
C ALA A 95 14.45 -0.88 -0.71
N GLU A 96 15.62 -0.25 -0.68
CA GLU A 96 16.91 -0.93 -0.55
C GLU A 96 17.02 -1.77 0.73
N ILE A 97 16.58 -1.21 1.87
CA ILE A 97 16.61 -1.90 3.17
C ILE A 97 15.76 -3.18 3.11
N TRP A 98 14.57 -3.09 2.52
CA TRP A 98 13.66 -4.22 2.40
C TRP A 98 14.14 -5.27 1.40
N LEU A 99 14.65 -4.86 0.24
CA LEU A 99 15.27 -5.77 -0.74
C LEU A 99 16.43 -6.54 -0.13
N LYS A 100 17.33 -5.87 0.61
CA LYS A 100 18.44 -6.51 1.33
C LYS A 100 17.97 -7.54 2.34
N ARG A 101 16.90 -7.22 3.08
CA ARG A 101 16.29 -8.15 4.04
C ARG A 101 15.74 -9.39 3.33
N LEU A 102 14.93 -9.22 2.28
CA LEU A 102 14.35 -10.34 1.53
C LEU A 102 15.42 -11.22 0.90
N TYR A 103 16.46 -10.61 0.33
CA TYR A 103 17.62 -11.34 -0.18
C TYR A 103 18.27 -12.19 0.92
N GLY A 104 18.53 -11.60 2.09
CA GLY A 104 19.07 -12.32 3.24
C GLY A 104 18.19 -13.50 3.66
N GLU A 105 16.87 -13.35 3.65
CA GLU A 105 15.94 -14.43 3.95
C GLU A 105 15.98 -15.56 2.89
N CYS A 106 16.17 -15.24 1.61
CA CYS A 106 16.35 -16.24 0.56
C CYS A 106 17.66 -17.01 0.71
N VAL A 107 18.77 -16.31 0.99
CA VAL A 107 20.08 -16.92 1.24
C VAL A 107 20.01 -17.89 2.42
N VAL A 108 19.44 -17.48 3.55
CA VAL A 108 19.28 -18.34 4.75
C VAL A 108 18.45 -19.57 4.45
N LYS A 109 17.43 -19.44 3.58
CA LYS A 109 16.53 -20.55 3.21
C LYS A 109 17.05 -21.38 2.02
N GLY A 110 18.24 -21.07 1.48
CA GLY A 110 18.79 -21.77 0.31
C GLY A 110 17.95 -21.61 -0.96
N ARG A 111 17.19 -20.52 -1.10
CA ARG A 111 16.30 -20.26 -2.24
C ARG A 111 16.94 -19.24 -3.19
N ALA A 112 16.65 -19.38 -4.48
CA ALA A 112 16.96 -18.34 -5.45
C ALA A 112 16.18 -17.06 -5.10
N PHE A 113 16.87 -15.91 -5.17
CA PHE A 113 16.22 -14.61 -5.07
C PHE A 113 15.78 -14.19 -6.46
N ASP A 114 14.47 -14.20 -6.68
CA ASP A 114 13.85 -13.68 -7.89
C ASP A 114 12.72 -12.74 -7.47
N TYR A 115 13.02 -11.44 -7.47
CA TYR A 115 12.08 -10.40 -7.09
C TYR A 115 11.48 -9.71 -8.32
N ALA A 116 12.11 -9.86 -9.49
CA ALA A 116 11.72 -9.22 -10.75
C ALA A 116 10.68 -10.00 -11.57
N ALA A 117 10.42 -11.28 -11.24
CA ALA A 117 9.39 -12.11 -11.88
C ALA A 117 7.94 -11.73 -11.56
#